data_AF-A0A3D4LPF8-F1
#
_entry.id   AF-A0A3D4LPF8-F1
#
_cell.length_a   1.000
_cell.length_b   1.000
_cell.length_c   1.000
_cell.angle_alpha   90.00
_cell.angle_beta   90.00
_cell.angle_gamma   90.00
#
_symmetry.space_group_name_H-M   'P 1'
#
loop_
_entity.id
_entity.type
_entity.pdbx_description
1 polymer ?
#
loop_
_entity_poly.entity_id
_entity_poly.type
_entity_poly.pdbx_seq_one_letter_code
_entity_poly.pdbx_strand_id
1 'polypeptide(L)'
;NSISSDTGSVRAMLYSQDGTYNWNQGEAVDVAAGREITVSYNMSGITWKDSTLAKLGLRFADNAQNHSSISYTITSAKVTVQSSDNGSSTGGGAGEATEDGLAADAREDASKYSVSTSENRQSDGYWLEDTFSVTNHTAEKVSKIQIVLPVSGEPKDLKCFDGMSAVYNRSVGGLIMYYSGEIAAGAKADLPGKLCFNPSGVTVGSAYVRAVNCNPPSGEGTDAGKLNYALTGQTKEIPYEETPFGKHGKLHLKKVDGYGNAPVIVDENDNPYQLRGASTHGLQWDEGYKFANKGTMQCLRDEWGVNLFRLAGYVKEGGYTEGGQARIDEKINECVEAAKELGMYVIVDWHVLTGNPNETKPQAEEFFRKYAGKYKDYGNVIFEICNEPTGTQWYNNGSGNDLYTYCKDIAQIIRDQGSDALIICGTNNWSQDVDDVAKKPLAEDGFENIMYTFHFYAATHGDNLRQKVKAANQAGTPIFVTEFGICSADGNGNFDTANADTWIKLFDSMNTSYTCWSLSNKSEAASYLKSSCTKTTGGYVEPDLATTGIWLINTYRAHQDVEDGTDTGVTPKPGVSADPSASVLPDQPGRSKDPASSAAPGQPDHPQNPSGSASPGQPDHPQ
;
A
#
# COMPACT_ATOMS: atom_id res chain seq x y z
N ASN A 1 -19.55 10.67 -19.39
CA ASN A 1 -19.46 11.53 -20.58
C ASN A 1 -20.84 11.99 -21.04
N SER A 2 -21.03 13.32 -21.00
CA SER A 2 -22.19 14.17 -21.39
C SER A 2 -23.60 13.74 -20.94
N ILE A 3 -24.11 14.37 -19.87
CA ILE A 3 -25.55 14.60 -19.71
C ILE A 3 -25.86 15.87 -20.51
N SER A 4 -26.76 15.77 -21.50
CA SER A 4 -27.35 16.94 -22.18
C SER A 4 -27.79 17.95 -21.12
N SER A 5 -27.56 19.24 -21.37
CA SER A 5 -27.59 20.36 -20.42
C SER A 5 -28.95 20.69 -19.76
N ASP A 6 -29.78 19.70 -19.41
CA ASP A 6 -31.06 19.87 -18.72
C ASP A 6 -31.06 19.28 -17.29
N THR A 7 -30.79 20.19 -16.35
CA THR A 7 -31.58 20.45 -15.12
C THR A 7 -32.19 19.27 -14.35
N GLY A 8 -31.44 18.74 -13.37
CA GLY A 8 -31.96 18.33 -12.04
C GLY A 8 -33.07 17.26 -11.96
N SER A 9 -33.37 16.54 -13.04
CA SER A 9 -34.56 15.66 -13.13
C SER A 9 -34.24 14.17 -13.19
N VAL A 10 -32.95 13.81 -13.30
CA VAL A 10 -32.50 12.41 -13.35
C VAL A 10 -32.28 11.90 -11.93
N ARG A 11 -32.88 10.75 -11.62
CA ARG A 11 -32.71 10.06 -10.34
C ARG A 11 -32.18 8.65 -10.56
N ALA A 12 -31.31 8.19 -9.67
CA ALA A 12 -30.81 6.83 -9.65
C ALA A 12 -31.36 6.08 -8.43
N MET A 13 -31.66 4.79 -8.58
CA MET A 13 -32.06 3.92 -7.47
C MET A 13 -31.56 2.49 -7.71
N LEU A 14 -31.29 1.78 -6.61
CA LEU A 14 -31.11 0.34 -6.68
C LEU A 14 -32.44 -0.35 -6.95
N TYR A 15 -32.40 -1.34 -7.82
CA TYR A 15 -33.55 -2.07 -8.30
C TYR A 15 -33.29 -3.57 -8.15
N SER A 16 -34.23 -4.29 -7.54
CA SER A 16 -34.13 -5.73 -7.35
C SER A 16 -35.37 -6.47 -7.84
N GLN A 17 -35.18 -7.73 -8.22
CA GLN A 17 -36.23 -8.66 -8.59
C GLN A 17 -36.12 -9.92 -7.73
N ASP A 18 -37.21 -10.32 -7.07
CA ASP A 18 -37.28 -11.62 -6.39
C ASP A 18 -37.46 -12.77 -7.40
N GLY A 19 -37.34 -14.03 -6.97
CA GLY A 19 -37.47 -15.19 -7.86
C GLY A 19 -38.89 -15.42 -8.39
N THR A 20 -39.88 -14.66 -7.90
CA THR A 20 -41.26 -14.63 -8.41
C THR A 20 -41.54 -13.46 -9.36
N TYR A 21 -40.50 -12.77 -9.82
CA TYR A 21 -40.56 -11.61 -10.72
C TYR A 21 -41.22 -10.35 -10.13
N ASN A 22 -41.39 -10.25 -8.81
CA ASN A 22 -41.82 -8.98 -8.21
C ASN A 22 -40.64 -8.03 -8.13
N TRP A 23 -40.90 -6.77 -8.44
CA TRP A 23 -39.90 -5.73 -8.49
C TRP A 23 -39.92 -4.90 -7.22
N ASN A 24 -38.74 -4.68 -6.65
CA ASN A 24 -38.51 -3.84 -5.49
C ASN A 24 -37.46 -2.77 -5.83
N GLN A 25 -37.51 -1.63 -5.15
CA GLN A 25 -36.57 -0.54 -5.38
C GLN A 25 -36.20 0.18 -4.09
N GLY A 26 -34.96 0.67 -4.03
CA GLY A 26 -34.49 1.53 -2.95
C GLY A 26 -34.94 2.98 -3.12
N GLU A 27 -34.48 3.82 -2.20
CA GLU A 27 -34.67 5.27 -2.31
C GLU A 27 -33.95 5.82 -3.54
N ALA A 28 -34.58 6.83 -4.15
CA ALA A 28 -34.05 7.49 -5.33
C ALA A 28 -33.15 8.66 -4.92
N VAL A 29 -31.97 8.75 -5.52
CA VAL A 29 -30.98 9.80 -5.29
C VAL A 29 -30.88 10.68 -6.54
N ASP A 30 -30.80 12.00 -6.36
CA ASP A 30 -30.66 12.94 -7.47
C ASP A 30 -29.27 12.80 -8.12
N VAL A 31 -29.23 12.82 -9.46
CA VAL A 31 -28.00 12.64 -10.25
C VAL A 31 -27.58 13.96 -10.86
N ALA A 32 -26.32 14.34 -10.63
CA ALA A 32 -25.67 15.46 -11.29
C ALA A 32 -24.52 14.97 -12.18
N ALA A 33 -24.33 15.63 -13.33
CA ALA A 33 -23.26 15.28 -14.27
C ALA A 33 -21.88 15.39 -13.60
N GLY A 34 -21.03 14.37 -13.79
CA GLY A 34 -19.65 14.36 -13.28
C GLY A 34 -19.52 14.21 -11.76
N ARG A 35 -20.59 13.83 -11.05
CA ARG A 35 -20.58 13.55 -9.61
C ARG A 35 -20.67 12.05 -9.35
N GLU A 36 -19.97 11.60 -8.32
CA GLU A 36 -20.19 10.27 -7.74
C GLU A 36 -21.49 10.28 -6.93
N ILE A 37 -22.22 9.18 -6.99
CA ILE A 37 -23.45 8.97 -6.23
C ILE A 37 -23.42 7.60 -5.57
N THR A 38 -23.93 7.52 -4.34
CA THR A 38 -24.12 6.25 -3.62
C THR A 38 -25.60 5.94 -3.54
N VAL A 39 -25.98 4.74 -3.99
CA VAL A 39 -27.33 4.21 -3.82
C VAL A 39 -27.28 2.98 -2.92
N SER A 40 -28.21 2.90 -1.98
CA SER A 40 -28.28 1.82 -0.99
C SER A 40 -29.70 1.28 -0.90
N TYR A 41 -29.84 -0.03 -0.73
CA TYR A 41 -31.12 -0.66 -0.52
C TYR A 41 -31.05 -1.73 0.55
N ASN A 42 -31.84 -1.57 1.61
CA ASN A 42 -31.96 -2.57 2.66
C ASN A 42 -32.98 -3.64 2.24
N MET A 43 -32.47 -4.82 1.91
CA MET A 43 -33.29 -5.96 1.47
C MET A 43 -34.08 -6.64 2.60
N SER A 44 -33.91 -6.22 3.87
CA SER A 44 -34.69 -6.74 5.00
C SER A 44 -36.19 -6.37 4.90
N GLY A 45 -36.52 -5.31 4.16
CA GLY A 45 -37.89 -4.88 3.92
C GLY A 45 -38.61 -5.59 2.78
N ILE A 46 -37.93 -6.48 2.04
CA ILE A 46 -38.54 -7.23 0.94
C ILE A 46 -39.38 -8.37 1.52
N THR A 47 -40.60 -8.51 1.01
CA THR A 47 -41.40 -9.73 1.25
C THR A 47 -40.91 -10.81 0.30
N TRP A 48 -39.92 -11.57 0.75
CA TRP A 48 -39.38 -12.69 0.00
C TRP A 48 -40.42 -13.82 -0.10
N LYS A 49 -40.75 -14.23 -1.34
CA LYS A 49 -41.50 -15.47 -1.58
C LYS A 49 -40.59 -16.69 -1.71
N ASP A 50 -39.33 -16.48 -2.09
CA ASP A 50 -38.26 -17.47 -2.17
C ASP A 50 -36.92 -16.88 -1.71
N SER A 51 -35.87 -17.70 -1.66
CA SER A 51 -34.52 -17.29 -1.26
C SER A 51 -33.66 -16.80 -2.44
N THR A 52 -34.26 -16.47 -3.59
CA THR A 52 -33.53 -16.13 -4.81
C THR A 52 -33.69 -14.65 -5.15
N LEU A 53 -32.58 -13.92 -5.22
CA LEU A 53 -32.52 -12.61 -5.84
C LEU A 53 -32.24 -12.80 -7.34
N ALA A 54 -33.27 -12.67 -8.18
CA ALA A 54 -33.19 -12.93 -9.62
C ALA A 54 -32.46 -11.83 -10.39
N LYS A 55 -32.65 -10.56 -10.00
CA LYS A 55 -31.95 -9.42 -10.61
C LYS A 55 -31.59 -8.38 -9.56
N LEU A 56 -30.43 -7.76 -9.74
CA LEU A 56 -30.01 -6.55 -9.06
C LEU A 56 -29.44 -5.61 -10.11
N GLY A 57 -29.83 -4.34 -10.09
CA GLY A 57 -29.35 -3.37 -11.06
C GLY A 57 -29.53 -1.93 -10.61
N LEU A 58 -28.87 -1.03 -11.32
CA LEU A 58 -29.04 0.41 -11.17
C LEU A 58 -30.07 0.89 -12.19
N ARG A 59 -31.11 1.59 -11.72
CA ARG A 59 -32.11 2.19 -12.60
C ARG A 59 -32.00 3.70 -12.53
N PHE A 60 -31.99 4.33 -13.71
CA PHE A 60 -32.14 5.77 -13.84
C PHE A 60 -33.56 6.09 -14.30
N ALA A 61 -34.16 7.11 -13.69
CA ALA A 61 -35.46 7.63 -14.06
C ALA A 61 -35.32 9.12 -14.39
N ASP A 62 -35.89 9.52 -15.51
CA ASP A 62 -36.05 10.92 -15.92
C ASP A 62 -37.54 11.23 -15.88
N ASN A 63 -37.94 12.24 -15.11
CA ASN A 63 -39.35 12.65 -14.99
C ASN A 63 -39.80 13.52 -16.17
N ALA A 64 -38.86 14.07 -16.95
CA ALA A 64 -39.18 14.67 -18.25
C ALA A 64 -39.17 13.55 -19.29
N GLN A 65 -40.15 13.48 -20.20
CA GLN A 65 -40.23 12.47 -21.27
C GLN A 65 -39.15 12.66 -22.35
N ASN A 66 -37.89 12.82 -21.95
CA ASN A 66 -36.75 13.07 -22.80
C ASN A 66 -36.03 11.76 -23.11
N HIS A 67 -35.50 11.67 -24.33
CA HIS A 67 -34.72 10.54 -24.83
C HIS A 67 -33.26 10.56 -24.28
N SER A 68 -33.10 10.87 -22.99
CA SER A 68 -31.80 11.07 -22.34
C SER A 68 -31.00 9.76 -22.31
N SER A 69 -29.76 9.77 -22.82
CA SER A 69 -28.80 8.66 -22.69
C SER A 69 -27.87 8.90 -21.50
N ILE A 70 -27.74 7.94 -20.60
CA ILE A 70 -26.86 8.01 -19.42
C ILE A 70 -25.70 7.03 -19.60
N SER A 71 -24.48 7.51 -19.39
CA SER A 71 -23.28 6.68 -19.28
C SER A 71 -22.68 6.82 -17.89
N TYR A 72 -22.43 5.69 -17.22
CA TYR A 72 -21.92 5.63 -15.86
C TYR A 72 -20.88 4.50 -15.74
N THR A 73 -20.04 4.58 -14.71
CA THR A 73 -19.10 3.52 -14.30
C THR A 73 -19.43 3.15 -12.86
N ILE A 74 -19.43 1.85 -12.55
CA ILE A 74 -19.58 1.38 -11.16
C ILE A 74 -18.18 1.33 -10.56
N THR A 75 -17.90 2.19 -9.57
CA THR A 75 -16.60 2.24 -8.88
C THR A 75 -16.47 1.12 -7.85
N SER A 76 -17.55 0.78 -7.15
CA SER A 76 -17.62 -0.39 -6.26
C SER A 76 -19.07 -0.88 -6.08
N ALA A 77 -19.24 -2.14 -5.67
CA ALA A 77 -20.52 -2.72 -5.30
C ALA A 77 -20.35 -3.71 -4.13
N LYS A 78 -21.21 -3.63 -3.11
CA LYS A 78 -21.15 -4.48 -1.91
C LYS A 78 -22.53 -5.03 -1.56
N VAL A 79 -22.60 -6.33 -1.28
CA VAL A 79 -23.77 -7.00 -0.70
C VAL A 79 -23.40 -7.50 0.69
N THR A 80 -24.17 -7.11 1.70
CA THR A 80 -23.96 -7.54 3.09
C THR A 80 -25.09 -8.48 3.50
N VAL A 81 -24.77 -9.72 3.89
CA VAL A 81 -25.73 -10.71 4.40
C VAL A 81 -25.47 -10.91 5.90
N GLN A 82 -26.45 -10.63 6.75
CA GLN A 82 -26.35 -10.95 8.19
C GLN A 82 -26.92 -12.35 8.43
N SER A 83 -26.08 -13.30 8.83
CA SER A 83 -26.53 -14.60 9.36
C SER A 83 -26.71 -14.48 10.87
N SER A 84 -27.91 -14.76 11.36
CA SER A 84 -28.14 -15.14 12.74
C SER A 84 -28.06 -16.66 12.81
N ASP A 85 -27.06 -17.24 13.48
CA ASP A 85 -27.34 -18.31 14.44
C ASP A 85 -26.13 -18.79 15.27
N ASN A 86 -26.47 -19.06 16.53
CA ASN A 86 -25.71 -19.72 17.58
C ASN A 86 -25.67 -21.25 17.37
N GLY A 87 -24.51 -21.88 17.55
CA GLY A 87 -24.41 -23.23 18.14
C GLY A 87 -23.85 -24.38 17.28
N SER A 88 -22.62 -24.80 17.61
CA SER A 88 -22.10 -26.18 17.69
C SER A 88 -22.55 -27.25 16.66
N SER A 89 -21.66 -27.63 15.74
CA SER A 89 -21.25 -29.04 15.54
C SER A 89 -19.99 -29.17 14.67
N THR A 90 -19.32 -30.31 14.80
CA THR A 90 -18.04 -30.72 14.20
C THR A 90 -18.14 -31.03 12.71
N GLY A 91 -17.23 -30.46 11.90
CA GLY A 91 -17.10 -30.70 10.46
C GLY A 91 -17.40 -29.42 9.68
N GLY A 92 -16.43 -28.94 8.89
CA GLY A 92 -16.43 -27.64 8.21
C GLY A 92 -17.79 -27.32 7.57
N GLY A 93 -18.39 -26.22 8.02
CA GLY A 93 -19.69 -25.76 7.55
C GLY A 93 -19.59 -25.30 6.10
N ALA A 94 -20.55 -25.75 5.29
CA ALA A 94 -20.76 -25.23 3.95
C ALA A 94 -21.07 -23.72 4.03
N GLY A 95 -20.35 -22.93 3.24
CA GLY A 95 -20.71 -21.53 2.97
C GLY A 95 -19.87 -20.43 3.62
N GLU A 96 -18.80 -20.73 4.36
CA GLU A 96 -17.83 -19.69 4.70
C GLU A 96 -17.00 -19.33 3.46
N ALA A 97 -17.11 -18.07 3.01
CA ALA A 97 -16.18 -17.52 2.04
C ALA A 97 -14.80 -17.44 2.71
N THR A 98 -13.81 -18.08 2.11
CA THR A 98 -12.40 -17.86 2.47
C THR A 98 -11.99 -16.46 2.06
N GLU A 99 -10.94 -15.94 2.68
CA GLU A 99 -10.48 -14.56 2.51
C GLU A 99 -10.12 -14.17 1.05
N ASP A 100 -9.92 -15.15 0.17
CA ASP A 100 -9.73 -14.98 -1.27
C ASP A 100 -11.05 -14.87 -2.08
N GLY A 101 -12.19 -14.82 -1.39
CA GLY A 101 -13.53 -14.65 -1.97
C GLY A 101 -14.16 -15.92 -2.53
N LEU A 102 -13.52 -17.09 -2.35
CA LEU A 102 -14.05 -18.39 -2.78
C LEU A 102 -14.76 -19.10 -1.62
N ALA A 103 -15.74 -19.96 -1.89
CA ALA A 103 -16.29 -20.84 -0.85
C ALA A 103 -15.21 -21.83 -0.38
N ALA A 104 -15.19 -22.18 0.91
CA ALA A 104 -14.23 -23.14 1.45
C ALA A 104 -14.25 -24.50 0.71
N ASP A 105 -15.42 -24.91 0.23
CA ASP A 105 -15.66 -26.13 -0.55
C ASP A 105 -15.69 -25.89 -2.07
N ALA A 106 -15.28 -24.71 -2.54
CA ALA A 106 -15.22 -24.39 -3.96
C ALA A 106 -14.38 -25.44 -4.71
N ARG A 107 -14.95 -25.98 -5.78
CA ARG A 107 -14.32 -27.01 -6.59
C ARG A 107 -14.83 -26.95 -8.02
N GLU A 108 -13.91 -26.90 -8.95
CA GLU A 108 -14.23 -27.01 -10.36
C GLU A 108 -14.58 -28.45 -10.75
N ASP A 109 -15.39 -28.59 -11.79
CA ASP A 109 -15.76 -29.88 -12.35
C ASP A 109 -14.52 -30.59 -12.93
N ALA A 110 -14.25 -31.82 -12.46
CA ALA A 110 -13.09 -32.60 -12.90
C ALA A 110 -13.10 -32.95 -14.40
N SER A 111 -14.28 -32.94 -15.04
CA SER A 111 -14.42 -33.08 -16.49
C SER A 111 -13.96 -31.84 -17.26
N LYS A 112 -13.87 -30.68 -16.60
CA LYS A 112 -13.37 -29.42 -17.17
C LYS A 112 -11.91 -29.20 -16.83
N TYR A 113 -11.51 -29.46 -15.58
CA TYR A 113 -10.14 -29.29 -15.12
C TYR A 113 -9.72 -30.43 -14.19
N SER A 114 -8.64 -31.12 -14.53
CA SER A 114 -8.13 -32.24 -13.74
C SER A 114 -6.69 -32.04 -13.31
N VAL A 115 -6.35 -32.48 -12.10
CA VAL A 115 -4.98 -32.45 -11.56
C VAL A 115 -4.39 -33.84 -11.63
N SER A 116 -3.14 -33.95 -12.10
CA SER A 116 -2.32 -35.15 -11.93
C SER A 116 -1.20 -34.86 -10.95
N THR A 117 -1.04 -35.73 -9.96
CA THR A 117 0.01 -35.65 -8.94
C THR A 117 1.00 -36.79 -9.15
N SER A 118 2.30 -36.48 -9.10
CA SER A 118 3.35 -37.50 -9.02
C SER A 118 3.98 -37.43 -7.64
N GLU A 119 3.69 -38.44 -6.82
CA GLU A 119 4.23 -38.63 -5.47
C GLU A 119 5.57 -39.38 -5.52
N ASN A 120 6.57 -38.84 -4.85
CA ASN A 120 7.83 -39.51 -4.55
C ASN A 120 8.05 -39.55 -3.04
N ARG A 121 7.97 -40.74 -2.46
CA ARG A 121 8.16 -40.95 -1.03
C ARG A 121 9.58 -41.43 -0.76
N GLN A 122 10.30 -40.71 0.10
CA GLN A 122 11.62 -41.18 0.53
C GLN A 122 11.51 -42.52 1.26
N SER A 123 12.56 -43.34 1.16
CA SER A 123 12.57 -44.74 1.63
C SER A 123 12.29 -44.93 3.12
N ASP A 124 12.46 -43.88 3.93
CA ASP A 124 12.17 -43.88 5.37
C ASP A 124 10.73 -43.46 5.71
N GLY A 125 9.93 -43.05 4.72
CA GLY A 125 8.55 -42.59 4.88
C GLY A 125 8.40 -41.24 5.55
N TYR A 126 9.50 -40.57 5.90
CA TYR A 126 9.52 -39.30 6.64
C TYR A 126 9.21 -38.09 5.74
N TRP A 127 9.44 -38.24 4.44
CA TRP A 127 9.39 -37.14 3.48
C TRP A 127 8.57 -37.48 2.24
N LEU A 128 7.54 -36.69 1.98
CA LEU A 128 6.76 -36.72 0.75
C LEU A 128 7.27 -35.64 -0.21
N GLU A 129 7.42 -35.95 -1.49
CA GLU A 129 7.67 -34.97 -2.55
C GLU A 129 6.63 -35.10 -3.66
N ASP A 130 5.75 -34.11 -3.80
CA ASP A 130 4.69 -34.08 -4.81
C ASP A 130 4.98 -33.04 -5.89
N THR A 131 4.76 -33.43 -7.15
CA THR A 131 4.69 -32.51 -8.29
C THR A 131 3.30 -32.55 -8.90
N PHE A 132 2.85 -31.44 -9.48
CA PHE A 132 1.48 -31.28 -9.95
C PHE A 132 1.43 -30.85 -11.41
N SER A 133 0.36 -31.25 -12.09
CA SER A 133 0.05 -30.77 -13.42
C SER A 133 -1.46 -30.64 -13.59
N VAL A 134 -1.88 -29.61 -14.31
CA VAL A 134 -3.29 -29.31 -14.57
C VAL A 134 -3.58 -29.51 -16.05
N THR A 135 -4.68 -30.21 -16.35
CA THR A 135 -5.21 -30.34 -17.71
C THR A 135 -6.50 -29.53 -17.82
N ASN A 136 -6.55 -28.63 -18.80
CA ASN A 136 -7.73 -27.88 -19.19
C ASN A 136 -8.45 -28.62 -20.31
N HIS A 137 -9.60 -29.23 -20.02
CA HIS A 137 -10.42 -29.96 -20.99
C HIS A 137 -11.43 -29.06 -21.72
N THR A 138 -11.45 -27.77 -21.42
CA THR A 138 -12.40 -26.82 -22.01
C THR A 138 -11.91 -26.28 -23.35
N ALA A 139 -12.82 -25.62 -24.08
CA ALA A 139 -12.52 -24.94 -25.34
C ALA A 139 -11.93 -23.53 -25.15
N GLU A 140 -11.85 -23.04 -23.91
CA GLU A 140 -11.36 -21.70 -23.58
C GLU A 140 -10.02 -21.80 -22.88
N LYS A 141 -9.18 -20.77 -23.06
CA LYS A 141 -7.95 -20.64 -22.29
C LYS A 141 -8.25 -20.21 -20.86
N VAL A 142 -7.46 -20.69 -19.90
CA VAL A 142 -7.58 -20.31 -18.49
C VAL A 142 -6.23 -19.90 -17.91
N SER A 143 -6.26 -19.09 -16.88
CA SER A 143 -5.08 -18.66 -16.12
C SER A 143 -5.41 -18.62 -14.64
N LYS A 144 -4.43 -18.33 -13.77
CA LYS A 144 -4.65 -18.06 -12.34
C LYS A 144 -5.47 -19.15 -11.64
N ILE A 145 -4.84 -20.31 -11.46
CA ILE A 145 -5.49 -21.55 -11.05
C ILE A 145 -5.14 -21.86 -9.61
N GLN A 146 -6.15 -22.06 -8.77
CA GLN A 146 -5.97 -22.62 -7.43
C GLN A 146 -6.15 -24.14 -7.44
N ILE A 147 -5.21 -24.85 -6.83
CA ILE A 147 -5.24 -26.31 -6.65
C ILE A 147 -5.27 -26.61 -5.16
N VAL A 148 -6.08 -27.57 -4.73
CA VAL A 148 -6.09 -28.04 -3.36
C VAL A 148 -5.56 -29.47 -3.31
N LEU A 149 -4.56 -29.71 -2.46
CA LEU A 149 -4.18 -31.04 -1.98
C LEU A 149 -4.84 -31.26 -0.61
N PRO A 150 -5.89 -32.08 -0.50
CA PRO A 150 -6.57 -32.31 0.77
C PRO A 150 -5.64 -32.95 1.80
N VAL A 151 -5.65 -32.41 3.03
CA VAL A 151 -4.93 -32.99 4.17
C VAL A 151 -5.81 -32.94 5.42
N SER A 152 -5.80 -33.99 6.25
CA SER A 152 -6.68 -34.06 7.45
C SER A 152 -6.28 -33.11 8.59
N GLY A 153 -5.15 -32.43 8.46
CA GLY A 153 -4.58 -31.52 9.43
C GLY A 153 -3.35 -30.82 8.84
N GLU A 154 -2.78 -29.88 9.59
CA GLU A 154 -1.59 -29.13 9.17
C GLU A 154 -0.37 -30.05 9.06
N PRO A 155 0.23 -30.19 7.87
CA PRO A 155 1.42 -31.03 7.70
C PRO A 155 2.64 -30.42 8.37
N LYS A 156 3.48 -31.27 8.98
CA LYS A 156 4.76 -30.82 9.55
C LYS A 156 5.80 -30.63 8.45
N ASP A 157 6.73 -29.72 8.67
CA ASP A 157 7.88 -29.49 7.79
C ASP A 157 7.51 -29.18 6.33
N LEU A 158 6.39 -28.46 6.13
CA LEU A 158 5.94 -28.01 4.81
C LEU A 158 7.00 -27.12 4.14
N LYS A 159 7.43 -27.48 2.94
CA LYS A 159 8.39 -26.77 2.10
C LYS A 159 7.96 -26.80 0.65
N CYS A 160 8.21 -25.73 -0.09
CA CYS A 160 8.06 -25.70 -1.54
C CYS A 160 9.40 -25.35 -2.19
N PHE A 161 9.65 -25.89 -3.38
CA PHE A 161 10.88 -25.68 -4.14
C PHE A 161 10.55 -25.26 -5.59
N ASP A 162 11.55 -24.68 -6.26
CA ASP A 162 11.55 -24.40 -7.71
C ASP A 162 10.32 -23.60 -8.19
N GLY A 163 9.89 -22.61 -7.41
CA GLY A 163 8.85 -21.66 -7.78
C GLY A 163 7.42 -22.05 -7.41
N MET A 164 7.22 -23.17 -6.70
CA MET A 164 5.91 -23.49 -6.12
C MET A 164 5.71 -22.77 -4.78
N SER A 165 4.47 -22.40 -4.48
CA SER A 165 3.99 -22.04 -3.15
C SER A 165 2.77 -22.86 -2.78
N ALA A 166 2.61 -23.14 -1.49
CA ALA A 166 1.44 -23.82 -0.93
C ALA A 166 1.16 -23.32 0.48
N VAL A 167 -0.12 -23.12 0.81
CA VAL A 167 -0.57 -22.66 2.12
C VAL A 167 -1.58 -23.64 2.70
N TYR A 168 -1.37 -24.06 3.96
CA TYR A 168 -2.37 -24.84 4.67
C TYR A 168 -3.56 -23.96 5.05
N ASN A 169 -4.74 -24.33 4.59
CA ASN A 169 -5.98 -23.66 4.94
C ASN A 169 -6.92 -24.65 5.63
N ARG A 170 -7.15 -24.41 6.93
CA ARG A 170 -7.98 -25.27 7.77
C ARG A 170 -9.44 -25.29 7.33
N SER A 171 -9.98 -24.18 6.84
CA SER A 171 -11.36 -24.07 6.38
C SER A 171 -11.58 -24.83 5.06
N VAL A 172 -10.61 -24.76 4.15
CA VAL A 172 -10.61 -25.54 2.89
C VAL A 172 -10.30 -27.02 3.12
N GLY A 173 -9.63 -27.36 4.24
CA GLY A 173 -9.26 -28.73 4.57
C GLY A 173 -8.09 -29.26 3.73
N GLY A 174 -7.14 -28.40 3.37
CA GLY A 174 -6.04 -28.78 2.47
C GLY A 174 -4.94 -27.74 2.32
N LEU A 175 -3.89 -28.13 1.60
CA LEU A 175 -2.86 -27.23 1.09
C LEU A 175 -3.35 -26.60 -0.22
N ILE A 176 -3.45 -25.27 -0.27
CA ILE A 176 -3.81 -24.51 -1.47
C ILE A 176 -2.53 -24.10 -2.19
N MET A 177 -2.39 -24.47 -3.46
CA MET A 177 -1.34 -24.03 -4.36
C MET A 177 -1.92 -23.10 -5.42
N TYR A 178 -1.10 -22.17 -5.95
CA TYR A 178 -1.52 -21.23 -6.98
C TYR A 178 -0.60 -21.26 -8.20
N TYR A 179 -1.19 -21.29 -9.39
CA TYR A 179 -0.49 -21.25 -10.67
C TYR A 179 -0.96 -20.07 -11.51
N SER A 180 -0.08 -19.10 -11.74
CA SER A 180 -0.41 -17.86 -12.48
C SER A 180 -0.35 -18.01 -14.00
N GLY A 181 0.26 -19.09 -14.52
CA GLY A 181 0.44 -19.32 -15.95
C GLY A 181 -0.86 -19.57 -16.72
N GLU A 182 -0.80 -19.37 -18.04
CA GLU A 182 -1.92 -19.67 -18.94
C GLU A 182 -1.88 -21.14 -19.38
N ILE A 183 -3.03 -21.81 -19.35
CA ILE A 183 -3.23 -23.14 -19.92
C ILE A 183 -4.20 -22.98 -21.09
N ALA A 184 -3.70 -23.21 -22.30
CA ALA A 184 -4.51 -23.18 -23.51
C ALA A 184 -5.65 -24.21 -23.46
N ALA A 185 -6.67 -23.98 -24.28
CA ALA A 185 -7.77 -24.93 -24.46
C ALA A 185 -7.24 -26.33 -24.83
N GLY A 186 -7.73 -27.37 -24.14
CA GLY A 186 -7.30 -28.75 -24.35
C GLY A 186 -5.87 -29.09 -23.91
N ALA A 187 -5.14 -28.15 -23.29
CA ALA A 187 -3.72 -28.33 -22.97
C ALA A 187 -3.50 -28.81 -21.53
N LYS A 188 -2.31 -29.38 -21.31
CA LYS A 188 -1.76 -29.72 -20.00
C LYS A 188 -0.60 -28.78 -19.69
N ALA A 189 -0.53 -28.29 -18.46
CA ALA A 189 0.63 -27.57 -17.95
C ALA A 189 1.14 -28.24 -16.67
N ASP A 190 2.46 -28.41 -16.60
CA ASP A 190 3.13 -28.84 -15.38
C ASP A 190 3.41 -27.61 -14.51
N LEU A 191 3.12 -27.71 -13.21
CA LEU A 191 3.43 -26.65 -12.27
C LEU A 191 4.94 -26.65 -12.01
N PRO A 192 5.56 -25.46 -11.87
CA PRO A 192 6.99 -25.38 -11.58
C PRO A 192 7.25 -25.86 -10.15
N GLY A 193 8.09 -26.88 -10.02
CA GLY A 193 8.66 -27.32 -8.76
C GLY A 193 7.91 -28.40 -7.99
N LYS A 194 8.25 -28.53 -6.70
CA LYS A 194 7.78 -29.64 -5.83
C LYS A 194 7.39 -29.20 -4.42
N LEU A 195 6.38 -29.87 -3.90
CA LEU A 195 5.77 -29.67 -2.59
C LEU A 195 6.30 -30.77 -1.69
N CYS A 196 6.79 -30.42 -0.52
CA CYS A 196 7.36 -31.39 0.39
C CYS A 196 6.85 -31.20 1.81
N PHE A 197 6.54 -32.29 2.49
CA PHE A 197 6.15 -32.25 3.90
C PHE A 197 6.32 -33.62 4.54
N ASN A 198 6.29 -33.65 5.87
CA ASN A 198 6.23 -34.85 6.65
C ASN A 198 4.77 -35.33 6.77
N PRO A 199 4.42 -36.50 6.19
CA PRO A 199 3.04 -36.98 6.18
C PRO A 199 2.61 -37.59 7.53
N SER A 200 3.49 -37.65 8.53
CA SER A 200 3.17 -38.26 9.83
C SER A 200 2.08 -37.48 10.56
N GLY A 201 0.94 -38.14 10.79
CA GLY A 201 -0.19 -37.56 11.52
C GLY A 201 -1.22 -36.83 10.65
N VAL A 202 -1.06 -36.82 9.33
CA VAL A 202 -2.03 -36.30 8.36
C VAL A 202 -2.36 -37.35 7.30
N THR A 203 -3.60 -37.41 6.83
CA THR A 203 -3.97 -38.19 5.65
C THR A 203 -4.00 -37.28 4.43
N VAL A 204 -3.39 -37.71 3.32
CA VAL A 204 -3.33 -36.94 2.07
C VAL A 204 -4.38 -37.48 1.09
N GLY A 205 -5.19 -36.58 0.52
CA GLY A 205 -6.22 -36.90 -0.46
C GLY A 205 -5.78 -36.64 -1.91
N SER A 206 -6.70 -36.84 -2.85
CA SER A 206 -6.45 -36.54 -4.27
C SER A 206 -6.61 -35.04 -4.55
N ALA A 207 -5.60 -34.46 -5.20
CA ALA A 207 -5.62 -33.04 -5.56
C ALA A 207 -6.73 -32.71 -6.57
N TYR A 208 -7.25 -31.48 -6.50
CA TYR A 208 -8.29 -30.98 -7.42
C TYR A 208 -8.12 -29.49 -7.72
N VAL A 209 -8.69 -29.04 -8.84
CA VAL A 209 -8.76 -27.61 -9.16
C VAL A 209 -9.90 -26.99 -8.36
N ARG A 210 -9.56 -26.01 -7.52
CA ARG A 210 -10.49 -25.29 -6.67
C ARG A 210 -11.23 -24.19 -7.44
N ALA A 211 -10.48 -23.44 -8.23
CA ALA A 211 -10.98 -22.38 -9.10
C ALA A 211 -9.98 -22.06 -10.22
N VAL A 212 -10.48 -21.50 -11.33
CA VAL A 212 -9.71 -20.94 -12.43
C VAL A 212 -10.03 -19.46 -12.62
N ASN A 213 -9.11 -18.70 -13.24
CA ASN A 213 -9.22 -17.25 -13.43
C ASN A 213 -9.51 -16.51 -12.12
N CYS A 214 -8.99 -17.05 -11.01
CA CYS A 214 -9.27 -16.60 -9.66
C CYS A 214 -8.08 -15.83 -9.07
N ASN A 215 -8.29 -15.09 -7.99
CA ASN A 215 -7.18 -14.47 -7.28
C ASN A 215 -6.36 -15.55 -6.54
N PRO A 216 -5.07 -15.31 -6.26
CA PRO A 216 -4.32 -16.18 -5.36
C PRO A 216 -5.01 -16.24 -3.99
N PRO A 217 -4.84 -17.35 -3.24
CA PRO A 217 -5.30 -17.37 -1.85
C PRO A 217 -4.67 -16.18 -1.12
N SER A 218 -5.44 -15.45 -0.31
CA SER A 218 -4.83 -14.53 0.65
C SER A 218 -4.12 -15.40 1.70
N GLY A 219 -2.81 -15.37 1.62
CA GLY A 219 -1.89 -16.30 2.27
C GLY A 219 -0.78 -16.65 1.27
N GLU A 220 0.41 -16.15 1.56
CA GLU A 220 1.72 -16.29 0.89
C GLU A 220 1.76 -16.76 -0.59
N GLY A 221 1.98 -15.80 -1.50
CA GLY A 221 2.46 -16.11 -2.84
C GLY A 221 2.20 -15.06 -3.93
N THR A 222 2.41 -13.76 -3.71
CA THR A 222 3.02 -13.00 -4.82
C THR A 222 4.44 -13.50 -4.96
N ASP A 223 4.96 -13.58 -6.17
CA ASP A 223 6.40 -13.64 -6.41
C ASP A 223 7.05 -12.44 -5.68
N ALA A 224 7.33 -12.54 -4.38
CA ALA A 224 7.75 -11.41 -3.54
C ALA A 224 9.10 -10.84 -3.99
N GLY A 225 9.77 -11.52 -4.92
CA GLY A 225 10.97 -11.07 -5.61
C GLY A 225 10.77 -10.49 -7.01
N LYS A 226 9.55 -10.38 -7.54
CA LYS A 226 9.31 -9.77 -8.86
C LYS A 226 8.82 -8.33 -8.71
N LEU A 227 9.58 -7.42 -9.32
CA LEU A 227 9.20 -6.02 -9.41
C LEU A 227 8.21 -5.79 -10.55
N ASN A 228 7.09 -5.12 -10.26
CA ASN A 228 6.05 -4.82 -11.25
C ASN A 228 6.26 -3.48 -11.97
N TYR A 229 7.00 -2.57 -11.34
CA TYR A 229 7.26 -1.22 -11.86
C TYR A 229 8.71 -1.10 -12.33
N ALA A 230 8.91 -0.58 -13.54
CA ALA A 230 10.25 -0.33 -14.04
C ALA A 230 10.90 0.81 -13.24
N LEU A 231 12.08 0.55 -12.66
CA LEU A 231 12.92 1.58 -12.06
C LEU A 231 13.99 2.03 -13.04
N THR A 232 14.09 3.34 -13.23
CA THR A 232 15.11 3.98 -14.08
C THR A 232 16.39 4.29 -13.31
N GLY A 233 16.29 4.40 -11.98
CA GLY A 233 17.37 4.89 -11.12
C GLY A 233 17.69 6.38 -11.35
N GLN A 234 16.81 7.12 -12.03
CA GLN A 234 16.94 8.55 -12.27
C GLN A 234 15.92 9.32 -11.43
N THR A 235 16.34 10.44 -10.86
CA THR A 235 15.44 11.38 -10.20
C THR A 235 14.66 12.19 -11.22
N LYS A 236 13.48 12.66 -10.83
CA LYS A 236 12.58 13.48 -11.63
C LYS A 236 12.55 14.90 -11.06
N GLU A 237 12.51 15.86 -11.98
CA GLU A 237 12.14 17.23 -11.66
C GLU A 237 10.62 17.31 -11.68
N ILE A 238 10.00 17.39 -10.50
CA ILE A 238 8.56 17.49 -10.30
C ILE A 238 8.26 18.93 -9.85
N PRO A 239 7.37 19.67 -10.53
CA PRO A 239 6.92 20.98 -10.05
C PRO A 239 6.47 20.90 -8.59
N TYR A 240 6.78 21.93 -7.79
CA TYR A 240 6.53 21.85 -6.34
C TYR A 240 5.05 21.61 -6.04
N GLU A 241 4.16 22.28 -6.73
CA GLU A 241 2.69 22.12 -6.67
C GLU A 241 2.20 20.71 -7.04
N GLU A 242 3.04 19.88 -7.67
CA GLU A 242 2.74 18.48 -8.00
C GLU A 242 3.37 17.48 -7.01
N THR A 243 4.18 17.96 -6.06
CA THR A 243 4.76 17.13 -4.99
C THR A 243 3.70 16.79 -3.92
N PRO A 244 3.91 15.76 -3.09
CA PRO A 244 2.98 15.41 -2.01
C PRO A 244 2.53 16.59 -1.15
N PHE A 245 3.47 17.35 -0.59
CA PHE A 245 3.15 18.51 0.23
C PHE A 245 2.66 19.70 -0.60
N GLY A 246 3.14 19.89 -1.83
CA GLY A 246 2.65 20.98 -2.67
C GLY A 246 1.19 20.81 -3.11
N LYS A 247 0.73 19.56 -3.30
CA LYS A 247 -0.67 19.23 -3.62
C LYS A 247 -1.59 19.30 -2.40
N HIS A 248 -1.12 18.84 -1.24
CA HIS A 248 -1.96 18.58 -0.07
C HIS A 248 -1.75 19.57 1.08
N GLY A 249 -0.66 20.33 1.07
CA GLY A 249 -0.36 21.31 2.10
C GLY A 249 -0.31 20.72 3.50
N LYS A 250 -0.76 21.51 4.48
CA LYS A 250 -0.69 21.12 5.89
C LYS A 250 -1.78 20.13 6.27
N LEU A 251 -1.37 19.02 6.89
CA LEU A 251 -2.28 17.98 7.35
C LEU A 251 -2.90 18.30 8.70
N HIS A 252 -4.12 17.82 8.91
CA HIS A 252 -4.80 17.87 10.20
C HIS A 252 -5.75 16.68 10.36
N LEU A 253 -6.29 16.47 11.56
CA LEU A 253 -7.24 15.39 11.82
C LEU A 253 -8.68 15.85 11.67
N LYS A 254 -9.48 15.05 10.97
CA LYS A 254 -10.92 15.29 10.83
C LYS A 254 -11.69 13.99 10.74
N LYS A 255 -12.92 13.98 11.27
CA LYS A 255 -13.83 12.87 11.06
C LYS A 255 -14.40 12.92 9.64
N VAL A 256 -14.24 11.84 8.90
CA VAL A 256 -14.74 11.70 7.53
C VAL A 256 -15.55 10.40 7.43
N ASP A 257 -16.74 10.50 6.84
CA ASP A 257 -17.61 9.34 6.63
C ASP A 257 -16.95 8.32 5.69
N GLY A 258 -17.13 7.03 5.98
CA GLY A 258 -16.58 5.93 5.17
C GLY A 258 -15.28 5.32 5.72
N TYR A 259 -14.56 6.01 6.61
CA TYR A 259 -13.28 5.54 7.18
C TYR A 259 -13.36 5.08 8.64
N GLY A 260 -14.56 4.70 9.08
CA GLY A 260 -14.82 4.27 10.45
C GLY A 260 -15.20 5.42 11.38
N ASN A 261 -14.99 5.25 12.70
CA ASN A 261 -15.45 6.23 13.70
C ASN A 261 -14.35 7.22 14.12
N ALA A 262 -13.08 6.85 13.96
CA ALA A 262 -11.95 7.69 14.30
C ALA A 262 -11.76 8.86 13.31
N PRO A 263 -11.27 10.03 13.77
CA PRO A 263 -10.67 11.03 12.90
C PRO A 263 -9.52 10.43 12.09
N VAL A 264 -9.39 10.87 10.84
CA VAL A 264 -8.33 10.48 9.91
C VAL A 264 -7.52 11.69 9.49
N ILE A 265 -6.36 11.47 8.88
CA ILE A 265 -5.58 12.53 8.26
C ILE A 265 -6.34 13.08 7.05
N VAL A 266 -6.49 14.39 7.00
CA VAL A 266 -6.96 15.14 5.84
C VAL A 266 -5.95 16.21 5.45
N ASP A 267 -5.97 16.58 4.17
CA ASP A 267 -5.17 17.66 3.60
C ASP A 267 -5.69 19.06 4.00
N GLU A 268 -5.02 20.12 3.53
CA GLU A 268 -5.42 21.51 3.86
C GLU A 268 -6.81 21.90 3.36
N ASN A 269 -7.36 21.12 2.42
CA ASN A 269 -8.68 21.30 1.82
C ASN A 269 -9.71 20.29 2.36
N ASP A 270 -9.43 19.64 3.48
CA ASP A 270 -10.27 18.62 4.13
C ASP A 270 -10.46 17.31 3.35
N ASN A 271 -9.64 17.03 2.33
CA ASN A 271 -9.71 15.74 1.62
C ASN A 271 -8.92 14.67 2.39
N PRO A 272 -9.45 13.45 2.57
CA PRO A 272 -8.70 12.33 3.12
C PRO A 272 -7.40 12.11 2.38
N TYR A 273 -6.31 12.01 3.14
CA TYR A 273 -4.99 11.76 2.56
C TYR A 273 -4.24 10.71 3.37
N GLN A 274 -3.64 9.75 2.66
CA GLN A 274 -2.91 8.63 3.26
C GLN A 274 -1.41 8.78 3.00
N LEU A 275 -0.64 8.82 4.09
CA LEU A 275 0.81 8.80 4.02
C LEU A 275 1.31 7.35 3.92
N ARG A 276 2.21 7.12 2.97
CA ARG A 276 2.90 5.88 2.64
C ARG A 276 4.41 6.15 2.79
N GLY A 277 4.94 5.72 3.93
CA GLY A 277 6.25 6.14 4.41
C GLY A 277 7.36 5.11 4.25
N ALA A 278 8.58 5.61 4.15
CA ALA A 278 9.81 4.83 4.32
C ALA A 278 10.50 5.23 5.62
N SER A 279 10.79 4.27 6.51
CA SER A 279 11.59 4.51 7.71
C SER A 279 13.06 4.26 7.46
N THR A 280 13.92 5.13 7.94
CA THR A 280 15.34 4.78 8.10
C THR A 280 15.46 3.63 9.10
N HIS A 281 16.55 2.85 9.00
CA HIS A 281 17.06 2.14 10.17
C HIS A 281 17.64 3.17 11.18
N GLY A 282 18.10 2.74 12.35
CA GLY A 282 18.66 3.64 13.36
C GLY A 282 19.76 4.56 12.82
N LEU A 283 19.59 5.87 13.02
CA LEU A 283 20.46 6.93 12.48
C LEU A 283 21.85 7.00 13.14
N GLN A 284 22.04 6.37 14.29
CA GLN A 284 23.34 6.21 14.94
C GLN A 284 24.21 5.17 14.22
N TRP A 285 23.59 4.18 13.58
CA TRP A 285 24.25 3.10 12.87
C TRP A 285 24.46 3.44 11.39
N ASP A 286 25.54 2.93 10.80
CA ASP A 286 25.87 3.20 9.40
C ASP A 286 24.80 2.62 8.44
N GLU A 287 24.08 1.59 8.87
CA GLU A 287 22.95 0.96 8.19
C GLU A 287 21.79 1.92 7.90
N GLY A 288 21.53 2.89 8.79
CA GLY A 288 20.51 3.94 8.58
C GLY A 288 21.13 5.26 8.13
N TYR A 289 22.22 5.68 8.77
CA TYR A 289 22.84 7.00 8.60
C TYR A 289 23.17 7.33 7.14
N LYS A 290 23.77 6.39 6.40
CA LYS A 290 24.26 6.66 5.03
C LYS A 290 23.13 6.86 4.01
N PHE A 291 21.94 6.34 4.28
CA PHE A 291 20.79 6.45 3.37
C PHE A 291 19.87 7.64 3.69
N ALA A 292 19.99 8.22 4.89
CA ALA A 292 19.29 9.44 5.27
C ALA A 292 19.95 10.66 4.59
N ASN A 293 19.51 10.98 3.38
CA ASN A 293 19.96 12.14 2.60
C ASN A 293 18.95 12.51 1.50
N LYS A 294 19.07 13.73 0.96
CA LYS A 294 18.17 14.27 -0.07
C LYS A 294 18.05 13.39 -1.32
N GLY A 295 19.17 12.86 -1.83
CA GLY A 295 19.18 12.05 -3.06
C GLY A 295 18.39 10.77 -2.92
N THR A 296 18.52 10.10 -1.78
CA THR A 296 17.70 8.92 -1.45
C THR A 296 16.23 9.30 -1.32
N MET A 297 15.90 10.34 -0.56
CA MET A 297 14.50 10.78 -0.40
C MET A 297 13.84 11.12 -1.74
N GLN A 298 14.55 11.83 -2.61
CA GLN A 298 14.07 12.15 -3.96
C GLN A 298 13.85 10.89 -4.80
N CYS A 299 14.79 9.94 -4.77
CA CYS A 299 14.64 8.65 -5.46
C CYS A 299 13.39 7.89 -4.99
N LEU A 300 13.12 7.84 -3.68
CA LEU A 300 11.96 7.15 -3.11
C LEU A 300 10.64 7.84 -3.52
N ARG A 301 10.61 9.18 -3.50
CA ARG A 301 9.45 9.96 -3.98
C ARG A 301 9.16 9.69 -5.45
N ASP A 302 10.20 9.79 -6.28
CA ASP A 302 10.05 9.84 -7.73
C ASP A 302 9.73 8.47 -8.34
N GLU A 303 10.28 7.40 -7.76
CA GLU A 303 10.27 6.07 -8.36
C GLU A 303 9.53 5.04 -7.50
N TRP A 304 9.39 5.23 -6.19
CA TRP A 304 8.80 4.22 -5.29
C TRP A 304 7.40 4.60 -4.81
N GLY A 305 6.92 5.82 -5.09
CA GLY A 305 5.62 6.30 -4.62
C GLY A 305 5.60 6.67 -3.13
N VAL A 306 6.76 6.87 -2.51
CA VAL A 306 6.87 7.27 -1.10
C VAL A 306 6.54 8.76 -0.96
N ASN A 307 5.62 9.10 -0.05
CA ASN A 307 5.23 10.49 0.20
C ASN A 307 5.64 11.01 1.61
N LEU A 308 6.20 10.13 2.42
CA LEU A 308 6.63 10.38 3.80
C LEU A 308 7.99 9.73 4.09
N PHE A 309 8.87 10.42 4.82
CA PHE A 309 10.13 9.86 5.29
C PHE A 309 10.22 9.87 6.82
N ARG A 310 10.48 8.74 7.46
CA ARG A 310 10.59 8.64 8.93
C ARG A 310 12.04 8.51 9.36
N LEU A 311 12.45 9.33 10.32
CA LEU A 311 13.80 9.44 10.85
C LEU A 311 13.91 8.77 12.22
N ALA A 312 14.32 7.51 12.25
CA ALA A 312 14.43 6.71 13.47
C ALA A 312 15.67 7.11 14.31
N GLY A 313 15.48 8.08 15.21
CA GLY A 313 16.49 8.57 16.13
C GLY A 313 16.50 7.75 17.42
N TYR A 314 17.24 6.65 17.47
CA TYR A 314 17.36 5.82 18.67
C TYR A 314 17.78 6.65 19.87
N VAL A 315 17.14 6.38 21.00
CA VAL A 315 17.46 7.06 22.27
C VAL A 315 18.64 6.41 22.95
N LYS A 316 18.56 5.08 23.12
CA LYS A 316 19.60 4.20 23.68
C LYS A 316 20.30 3.42 22.55
N GLU A 317 21.07 2.38 22.88
CA GLU A 317 21.78 1.53 21.91
C GLU A 317 22.82 2.30 21.09
N GLY A 318 23.61 3.14 21.77
CA GLY A 318 24.53 4.08 21.13
C GLY A 318 23.83 5.29 20.49
N GLY A 319 22.53 5.47 20.78
CA GLY A 319 21.67 6.52 20.28
C GLY A 319 21.90 7.89 20.91
N TYR A 320 20.86 8.72 20.89
CA TYR A 320 20.90 10.14 21.25
C TYR A 320 21.47 10.38 22.66
N THR A 321 21.14 9.53 23.64
CA THR A 321 21.65 9.68 25.02
C THR A 321 22.99 8.97 25.26
N GLU A 322 23.54 8.29 24.25
CA GLU A 322 24.70 7.40 24.36
C GLU A 322 25.77 7.67 23.29
N GLY A 323 25.93 8.94 22.91
CA GLY A 323 26.99 9.41 22.00
C GLY A 323 26.60 9.51 20.52
N GLY A 324 25.40 9.03 20.15
CA GLY A 324 24.84 9.16 18.80
C GLY A 324 24.23 10.52 18.49
N GLN A 325 24.12 11.43 19.47
CA GLN A 325 23.44 12.73 19.36
C GLN A 325 23.85 13.52 18.12
N ALA A 326 25.16 13.71 17.87
CA ALA A 326 25.64 14.53 16.76
C ALA A 326 25.24 13.97 15.39
N ARG A 327 25.31 12.63 15.22
CA ARG A 327 24.89 11.94 13.98
C ARG A 327 23.39 12.08 13.74
N ILE A 328 22.60 11.88 14.79
CA ILE A 328 21.13 11.98 14.73
C ILE A 328 20.73 13.43 14.43
N ASP A 329 21.34 14.40 15.11
CA ASP A 329 21.09 15.83 14.89
C ASP A 329 21.39 16.25 13.45
N GLU A 330 22.53 15.83 12.90
CA GLU A 330 22.91 16.09 11.51
C GLU A 330 21.83 15.58 10.55
N LYS A 331 21.38 14.33 10.73
CA LYS A 331 20.41 13.71 9.82
C LYS A 331 19.00 14.25 9.96
N ILE A 332 18.57 14.65 11.15
CA ILE A 332 17.31 15.39 11.32
C ILE A 332 17.39 16.74 10.58
N ASN A 333 18.50 17.47 10.71
CA ASN A 333 18.67 18.74 10.03
C ASN A 333 18.69 18.60 8.50
N GLU A 334 19.45 17.63 7.99
CA GLU A 334 19.55 17.38 6.56
C GLU A 334 18.21 16.94 5.96
N CYS A 335 17.55 15.95 6.57
CA CYS A 335 16.36 15.33 5.98
C CYS A 335 15.10 16.17 6.16
N VAL A 336 14.95 16.96 7.23
CA VAL A 336 13.81 17.87 7.36
C VAL A 336 13.86 19.00 6.32
N GLU A 337 15.04 19.57 6.06
CA GLU A 337 15.20 20.55 4.97
C GLU A 337 15.00 19.90 3.59
N ALA A 338 15.54 18.70 3.38
CA ALA A 338 15.31 17.95 2.14
C ALA A 338 13.82 17.64 1.93
N ALA A 339 13.07 17.25 2.97
CA ALA A 339 11.64 17.01 2.88
C ALA A 339 10.89 18.29 2.46
N LYS A 340 11.26 19.44 3.02
CA LYS A 340 10.67 20.73 2.64
C LYS A 340 10.95 21.07 1.17
N GLU A 341 12.20 20.90 0.72
CA GLU A 341 12.59 21.19 -0.67
C GLU A 341 11.94 20.24 -1.68
N LEU A 342 11.82 18.95 -1.32
CA LEU A 342 11.22 17.91 -2.17
C LEU A 342 9.69 17.87 -2.08
N GLY A 343 9.09 18.66 -1.19
CA GLY A 343 7.65 18.63 -0.92
C GLY A 343 7.17 17.27 -0.42
N MET A 344 7.91 16.66 0.51
CA MET A 344 7.55 15.42 1.20
C MET A 344 7.18 15.71 2.66
N TYR A 345 6.43 14.81 3.28
CA TYR A 345 6.26 14.80 4.74
C TYR A 345 7.45 14.13 5.41
N VAL A 346 7.71 14.49 6.67
CA VAL A 346 8.78 13.89 7.47
C VAL A 346 8.35 13.64 8.91
N ILE A 347 8.60 12.44 9.43
CA ILE A 347 8.49 12.12 10.86
C ILE A 347 9.86 12.26 11.51
N VAL A 348 9.93 13.06 12.58
CA VAL A 348 11.05 13.07 13.53
C VAL A 348 10.67 12.18 14.71
N ASP A 349 11.32 11.02 14.81
CA ASP A 349 10.98 9.98 15.78
C ASP A 349 11.99 9.90 16.93
N TRP A 350 11.48 10.06 18.15
CA TRP A 350 12.19 9.77 19.40
C TRP A 350 12.09 8.26 19.68
N HIS A 351 13.04 7.53 19.11
CA HIS A 351 12.95 6.09 18.94
C HIS A 351 13.33 5.31 20.22
N VAL A 352 12.44 5.33 21.20
CA VAL A 352 12.45 4.41 22.36
C VAL A 352 12.06 3.02 21.86
N LEU A 353 12.87 1.99 22.08
CA LEU A 353 12.57 0.62 21.62
C LEU A 353 11.95 -0.27 22.72
N THR A 354 12.35 -0.07 23.97
CA THR A 354 11.85 -0.85 25.10
C THR A 354 11.97 -0.06 26.41
N GLY A 355 11.10 -0.38 27.36
CA GLY A 355 11.03 0.23 28.67
C GLY A 355 10.07 1.41 28.73
N ASN A 356 10.16 2.15 29.84
CA ASN A 356 9.31 3.29 30.08
C ASN A 356 9.96 4.57 29.50
N PRO A 357 9.30 5.30 28.57
CA PRO A 357 9.87 6.52 28.00
C PRO A 357 10.14 7.62 29.05
N ASN A 358 9.49 7.56 30.22
CA ASN A 358 9.76 8.47 31.33
C ASN A 358 11.22 8.41 31.83
N GLU A 359 11.93 7.30 31.62
CA GLU A 359 13.36 7.17 31.99
C GLU A 359 14.27 8.17 31.29
N THR A 360 13.88 8.64 30.10
CA THR A 360 14.67 9.58 29.27
C THR A 360 13.90 10.87 29.01
N LYS A 361 12.87 11.15 29.80
CA LYS A 361 11.98 12.29 29.60
C LYS A 361 12.71 13.63 29.58
N PRO A 362 13.63 13.97 30.49
CA PRO A 362 14.34 15.25 30.43
C PRO A 362 15.05 15.47 29.08
N GLN A 363 15.65 14.43 28.51
CA GLN A 363 16.30 14.49 27.20
C GLN A 363 15.29 14.63 26.06
N ALA A 364 14.14 13.94 26.15
CA ALA A 364 13.05 14.10 25.20
C ALA A 364 12.48 15.54 25.23
N GLU A 365 12.31 16.14 26.41
CA GLU A 365 11.86 17.52 26.56
C GLU A 365 12.81 18.52 25.87
N GLU A 366 14.12 18.36 26.06
CA GLU A 366 15.14 19.18 25.39
C GLU A 366 15.12 18.96 23.87
N PHE A 367 15.01 17.71 23.43
CA PHE A 367 14.95 17.32 22.02
C PHE A 367 13.75 17.95 21.31
N PHE A 368 12.54 17.78 21.85
CA PHE A 368 11.33 18.32 21.25
C PHE A 368 11.24 19.84 21.38
N ARG A 369 11.75 20.44 22.46
CA ARG A 369 11.89 21.91 22.54
C ARG A 369 12.77 22.45 21.41
N LYS A 370 13.90 21.81 21.14
CA LYS A 370 14.82 22.18 20.05
C LYS A 370 14.14 22.05 18.68
N TYR A 371 13.58 20.89 18.37
CA TYR A 371 13.10 20.61 17.01
C TYR A 371 11.71 21.18 16.71
N ALA A 372 10.80 21.20 17.67
CA ALA A 372 9.52 21.90 17.50
C ALA A 372 9.74 23.41 17.38
N GLY A 373 10.66 24.00 18.16
CA GLY A 373 10.99 25.43 18.04
C GLY A 373 11.64 25.77 16.69
N LYS A 374 12.51 24.89 16.19
CA LYS A 374 13.19 25.10 14.90
C LYS A 374 12.24 24.95 13.71
N TYR A 375 11.33 23.97 13.74
CA TYR A 375 10.48 23.61 12.60
C TYR A 375 9.00 23.96 12.78
N LYS A 376 8.66 24.84 13.73
CA LYS A 376 7.26 25.24 14.00
C LYS A 376 6.50 25.74 12.77
N ASP A 377 7.20 26.36 11.81
CA ASP A 377 6.60 26.93 10.61
C ASP A 377 6.57 25.92 9.43
N TYR A 378 7.00 24.68 9.65
CA TYR A 378 7.09 23.65 8.61
C TYR A 378 5.84 22.76 8.67
N GLY A 379 4.90 22.97 7.75
CA GLY A 379 3.64 22.23 7.69
C GLY A 379 3.77 20.75 7.33
N ASN A 380 4.96 20.31 6.92
CA ASN A 380 5.27 18.95 6.50
C ASN A 380 5.97 18.11 7.58
N VAL A 381 6.22 18.66 8.77
CA VAL A 381 6.87 17.97 9.90
C VAL A 381 5.83 17.33 10.81
N ILE A 382 6.08 16.09 11.21
CA ILE A 382 5.30 15.29 12.15
C ILE A 382 6.25 14.82 13.26
N PHE A 383 5.80 14.84 14.51
CA PHE A 383 6.61 14.40 15.66
C PHE A 383 6.09 13.07 16.20
N GLU A 384 6.91 12.03 16.19
CA GLU A 384 6.64 10.78 16.90
C GLU A 384 7.42 10.80 18.22
N ILE A 385 6.69 10.87 19.34
CA ILE A 385 7.27 11.25 20.63
C ILE A 385 7.79 10.08 21.45
N CYS A 386 7.38 8.86 21.11
CA CYS A 386 7.96 7.63 21.63
C CYS A 386 7.57 6.45 20.72
N ASN A 387 8.54 5.78 20.13
CA ASN A 387 8.35 4.67 19.20
C ASN A 387 7.64 3.44 19.80
N GLU A 388 8.28 2.71 20.72
CA GLU A 388 7.82 1.42 21.24
C GLU A 388 7.99 1.30 22.77
N PRO A 389 7.12 1.96 23.56
CA PRO A 389 7.06 1.71 24.99
C PRO A 389 6.72 0.26 25.34
N THR A 390 7.34 -0.27 26.40
CA THR A 390 7.01 -1.59 26.95
C THR A 390 6.87 -1.54 28.46
N GLY A 391 6.06 -2.45 29.02
CA GLY A 391 5.84 -2.56 30.47
C GLY A 391 5.24 -1.31 31.12
N THR A 392 4.65 -0.40 30.33
CA THR A 392 4.19 0.91 30.79
C THR A 392 2.76 1.13 30.32
N GLN A 393 1.81 1.08 31.25
CA GLN A 393 0.39 1.24 30.93
C GLN A 393 0.09 2.61 30.29
N TRP A 394 -0.92 2.66 29.42
CA TRP A 394 -1.40 3.93 28.85
C TRP A 394 -1.72 4.94 29.93
N TYR A 395 -2.58 4.58 30.88
CA TYR A 395 -2.92 5.41 32.03
C TYR A 395 -2.90 4.56 33.31
N ASN A 396 -2.20 5.05 34.34
CA ASN A 396 -2.10 4.38 35.63
C ASN A 396 -2.56 5.32 36.75
N ASN A 397 -3.83 5.73 36.66
CA ASN A 397 -4.53 6.51 37.70
C ASN A 397 -3.76 7.76 38.18
N GLY A 398 -3.05 8.44 37.27
CA GLY A 398 -2.31 9.66 37.59
C GLY A 398 -1.01 9.42 38.35
N SER A 399 -0.37 8.25 38.17
CA SER A 399 0.93 7.92 38.79
C SER A 399 2.05 8.89 38.43
N GLY A 400 1.91 9.62 37.32
CA GLY A 400 2.96 10.48 36.77
C GLY A 400 4.04 9.74 35.99
N ASN A 401 3.97 8.40 35.94
CA ASN A 401 4.96 7.53 35.28
C ASN A 401 4.32 6.63 34.20
N ASP A 402 3.11 6.99 33.73
CA ASP A 402 2.39 6.33 32.65
C ASP A 402 2.63 7.01 31.30
N LEU A 403 2.20 6.35 30.20
CA LEU A 403 2.38 6.89 28.85
C LEU A 403 1.54 8.15 28.62
N TYR A 404 0.33 8.21 29.17
CA TYR A 404 -0.55 9.37 29.07
C TYR A 404 0.14 10.63 29.59
N THR A 405 0.73 10.57 30.80
CA THR A 405 1.43 11.71 31.39
C THR A 405 2.67 12.09 30.57
N TYR A 406 3.47 11.10 30.15
CA TYR A 406 4.61 11.35 29.26
C TYR A 406 4.17 12.07 27.98
N CYS A 407 3.19 11.50 27.27
CA CYS A 407 2.74 12.00 25.98
C CYS A 407 2.12 13.39 26.11
N LYS A 408 1.32 13.62 27.16
CA LYS A 408 0.76 14.93 27.47
C LYS A 408 1.83 16.00 27.65
N ASP A 409 2.86 15.71 28.46
CA ASP A 409 3.89 16.69 28.79
C ASP A 409 4.77 17.02 27.58
N ILE A 410 5.16 16.00 26.80
CA ILE A 410 5.93 16.23 25.56
C ILE A 410 5.08 16.95 24.51
N ALA A 411 3.81 16.58 24.35
CA ALA A 411 2.91 17.29 23.44
C ALA A 411 2.73 18.75 23.84
N GLN A 412 2.59 19.05 25.14
CA GLN A 412 2.53 20.42 25.63
C GLN A 412 3.80 21.19 25.31
N ILE A 413 4.99 20.58 25.47
CA ILE A 413 6.26 21.22 25.11
C ILE A 413 6.32 21.57 23.63
N ILE A 414 5.86 20.68 22.75
CA ILE A 414 5.78 20.94 21.31
C ILE A 414 4.83 22.12 21.04
N ARG A 415 3.64 22.13 21.65
CA ARG A 415 2.68 23.24 21.53
C ARG A 415 3.23 24.56 22.09
N ASP A 416 3.97 24.54 23.19
CA ASP A 416 4.61 25.72 23.81
C ASP A 416 5.70 26.35 22.92
N GLN A 417 6.28 25.58 21.99
CA GLN A 417 7.18 26.12 20.97
C GLN A 417 6.44 26.82 19.82
N GLY A 418 5.09 26.81 19.84
CA GLY A 418 4.24 27.34 18.78
C GLY A 418 4.08 26.38 17.60
N SER A 419 4.45 25.10 17.74
CA SER A 419 4.24 24.10 16.69
C SER A 419 2.86 23.46 16.84
N ASP A 420 2.10 23.49 15.77
CA ASP A 420 0.79 22.83 15.61
C ASP A 420 0.88 21.57 14.73
N ALA A 421 2.08 21.02 14.57
CA ALA A 421 2.34 19.77 13.86
C ALA A 421 1.49 18.60 14.38
N LEU A 422 1.25 17.60 13.52
CA LEU A 422 0.74 16.31 13.97
C LEU A 422 1.73 15.69 14.98
N ILE A 423 1.20 15.14 16.07
CA ILE A 423 1.97 14.44 17.10
C ILE A 423 1.47 13.01 17.19
N ILE A 424 2.40 12.04 17.15
CA ILE A 424 2.11 10.62 17.23
C ILE A 424 2.67 10.07 18.54
N CYS A 425 1.81 9.48 19.35
CA CYS A 425 2.12 8.94 20.66
C CYS A 425 2.28 7.41 20.59
N GLY A 426 3.39 6.89 21.12
CA GLY A 426 3.60 5.45 21.34
C GLY A 426 2.54 4.84 22.25
N THR A 427 2.21 3.58 21.99
CA THR A 427 1.33 2.78 22.86
C THR A 427 2.11 1.65 23.52
N ASN A 428 1.53 1.00 24.53
CA ASN A 428 2.24 -0.05 25.26
C ASN A 428 2.44 -1.32 24.40
N ASN A 429 3.30 -2.21 24.88
CA ASN A 429 3.59 -3.52 24.29
C ASN A 429 4.11 -3.40 22.85
N TRP A 430 5.19 -2.61 22.67
CA TRP A 430 5.77 -2.29 21.36
C TRP A 430 4.74 -1.64 20.43
N SER A 431 4.03 -0.64 20.96
CA SER A 431 2.98 0.06 20.24
C SER A 431 1.91 -0.86 19.66
N GLN A 432 1.36 -1.77 20.45
CA GLN A 432 0.28 -2.67 20.00
C GLN A 432 -1.07 -2.40 20.70
N ASP A 433 -1.05 -1.71 21.85
CA ASP A 433 -2.21 -1.50 22.72
C ASP A 433 -2.96 -0.19 22.40
N VAL A 434 -3.28 0.03 21.12
CA VAL A 434 -4.03 1.22 20.67
C VAL A 434 -5.47 1.29 21.16
N ASP A 435 -6.06 0.15 21.52
CA ASP A 435 -7.41 0.04 22.08
C ASP A 435 -7.49 0.55 23.52
N ASP A 436 -6.39 0.52 24.28
CA ASP A 436 -6.34 1.05 25.65
C ASP A 436 -6.41 2.58 25.69
N VAL A 437 -5.97 3.27 24.63
CA VAL A 437 -5.98 4.73 24.52
C VAL A 437 -7.40 5.29 24.57
N ALA A 438 -8.36 4.59 23.97
CA ALA A 438 -9.75 5.04 23.84
C ALA A 438 -10.41 5.34 25.19
N LYS A 439 -9.91 4.77 26.28
CA LYS A 439 -10.42 4.97 27.65
C LYS A 439 -10.05 6.34 28.20
N LYS A 440 -8.98 6.97 27.69
CA LYS A 440 -8.47 8.28 28.13
C LYS A 440 -7.59 8.92 27.05
N PRO A 441 -8.15 9.41 25.93
CA PRO A 441 -7.38 10.07 24.88
C PRO A 441 -6.94 11.48 25.30
N LEU A 442 -5.84 11.98 24.72
CA LEU A 442 -5.33 13.33 24.97
C LEU A 442 -6.26 14.43 24.43
N ALA A 443 -7.14 14.10 23.48
CA ALA A 443 -8.16 15.02 22.98
C ALA A 443 -9.12 15.51 24.08
N GLU A 444 -9.35 14.71 25.14
CA GLU A 444 -10.15 15.14 26.31
C GLU A 444 -9.49 16.28 27.09
N ASP A 445 -8.16 16.41 27.00
CA ASP A 445 -7.39 17.49 27.61
C ASP A 445 -7.22 18.70 26.66
N GLY A 446 -7.91 18.72 25.52
CA GLY A 446 -7.89 19.82 24.55
C GLY A 446 -6.73 19.77 23.55
N PHE A 447 -5.99 18.66 23.48
CA PHE A 447 -4.97 18.49 22.45
C PHE A 447 -5.60 18.12 21.10
N GLU A 448 -5.29 18.91 20.08
CA GLU A 448 -5.66 18.65 18.69
C GLU A 448 -4.48 18.04 17.92
N ASN A 449 -4.79 17.40 16.79
CA ASN A 449 -3.79 16.80 15.88
C ASN A 449 -2.89 15.76 16.58
N ILE A 450 -3.49 14.95 17.46
CA ILE A 450 -2.84 13.82 18.16
C ILE A 450 -3.29 12.50 17.56
N MET A 451 -2.34 11.64 17.23
CA MET A 451 -2.55 10.26 16.80
C MET A 451 -1.80 9.29 17.71
N TYR A 452 -2.11 8.01 17.60
CA TYR A 452 -1.51 6.95 18.40
C TYR A 452 -0.94 5.87 17.50
N THR A 453 0.29 5.44 17.77
CA THR A 453 0.93 4.46 16.90
C THR A 453 0.56 3.02 17.22
N PHE A 454 0.37 2.26 16.15
CA PHE A 454 0.26 0.81 16.13
C PHE A 454 1.38 0.21 15.27
N HIS A 455 2.16 -0.75 15.76
CA HIS A 455 3.18 -1.45 14.98
C HIS A 455 2.83 -2.92 14.74
N PHE A 456 3.24 -3.44 13.58
CA PHE A 456 3.11 -4.86 13.29
C PHE A 456 4.26 -5.40 12.43
N TYR A 457 4.47 -6.71 12.51
CA TYR A 457 5.41 -7.45 11.67
C TYR A 457 4.66 -8.66 11.14
N ALA A 458 4.45 -8.70 9.82
CA ALA A 458 3.43 -9.52 9.19
C ALA A 458 3.59 -11.02 9.48
N ALA A 459 4.81 -11.55 9.56
CA ALA A 459 5.00 -12.98 9.83
C ALA A 459 4.83 -13.35 11.33
N THR A 460 4.56 -12.38 12.20
CA THR A 460 4.34 -12.59 13.64
C THR A 460 2.94 -12.16 14.08
N HIS A 461 2.38 -11.13 13.45
CA HIS A 461 1.21 -10.42 13.94
C HIS A 461 0.02 -10.56 12.99
N GLY A 462 -1.07 -11.18 13.47
CA GLY A 462 -2.27 -11.50 12.68
C GLY A 462 -3.57 -10.90 13.23
N ASP A 463 -4.66 -11.67 13.11
CA ASP A 463 -6.02 -11.19 13.37
C ASP A 463 -6.27 -10.65 14.77
N ASN A 464 -5.59 -11.19 15.78
CA ASN A 464 -5.74 -10.73 17.16
C ASN A 464 -5.39 -9.25 17.30
N LEU A 465 -4.32 -8.78 16.63
CA LEU A 465 -3.96 -7.36 16.65
C LEU A 465 -4.82 -6.55 15.68
N ARG A 466 -5.25 -7.11 14.54
CA ARG A 466 -6.23 -6.43 13.65
C ARG A 466 -7.53 -6.11 14.39
N GLN A 467 -7.97 -6.99 15.29
CA GLN A 467 -9.14 -6.76 16.13
C GLN A 467 -8.94 -5.59 17.10
N LYS A 468 -7.75 -5.44 17.70
CA LYS A 468 -7.43 -4.28 18.53
C LYS A 468 -7.49 -2.98 17.74
N VAL A 469 -6.89 -2.95 16.55
CA VAL A 469 -6.94 -1.78 15.65
C VAL A 469 -8.38 -1.43 15.29
N LYS A 470 -9.20 -2.43 14.91
CA LYS A 470 -10.63 -2.23 14.60
C LYS A 470 -11.39 -1.69 15.82
N ALA A 471 -11.15 -2.22 17.01
CA ALA A 471 -11.78 -1.76 18.24
C ALA A 471 -11.39 -0.31 18.57
N ALA A 472 -10.11 0.04 18.42
CA ALA A 472 -9.60 1.40 18.62
C ALA A 472 -10.23 2.38 17.61
N ASN A 473 -10.29 2.04 16.32
CA ASN A 473 -10.96 2.86 15.31
C ASN A 473 -12.46 3.04 15.62
N GLN A 474 -13.16 1.96 16.00
CA GLN A 474 -14.57 2.02 16.42
C GLN A 474 -14.78 2.91 17.65
N ALA A 475 -13.83 2.92 18.57
CA ALA A 475 -13.86 3.77 19.76
C ALA A 475 -13.42 5.23 19.50
N GLY A 476 -13.00 5.55 18.27
CA GLY A 476 -12.66 6.91 17.86
C GLY A 476 -11.19 7.28 17.98
N THR A 477 -10.30 6.32 18.26
CA THR A 477 -8.85 6.55 18.38
C THR A 477 -8.21 6.77 16.99
N PRO A 478 -7.58 7.93 16.71
CA PRO A 478 -6.83 8.15 15.47
C PRO A 478 -5.53 7.33 15.49
N ILE A 479 -5.35 6.45 14.49
CA ILE A 479 -4.22 5.53 14.41
C ILE A 479 -3.29 5.95 13.28
N PHE A 480 -1.97 5.86 13.51
CA PHE A 480 -0.93 5.93 12.50
C PHE A 480 -0.03 4.71 12.67
N VAL A 481 0.31 3.97 11.62
CA VAL A 481 1.26 2.85 11.72
C VAL A 481 2.68 3.36 11.44
N THR A 482 3.35 3.95 12.43
CA THR A 482 4.66 4.59 12.18
C THR A 482 5.77 3.57 11.91
N GLU A 483 5.52 2.29 12.16
CA GLU A 483 6.42 1.21 11.80
C GLU A 483 5.67 -0.08 11.46
N PHE A 484 6.08 -0.73 10.37
CA PHE A 484 5.73 -2.12 10.13
C PHE A 484 6.77 -2.86 9.29
N GLY A 485 6.85 -4.18 9.45
CA GLY A 485 7.64 -5.07 8.60
C GLY A 485 6.79 -6.13 7.89
N ILE A 486 7.21 -6.56 6.70
CA ILE A 486 6.61 -7.72 6.01
C ILE A 486 7.18 -9.06 6.48
N CYS A 487 8.09 -9.03 7.44
CA CYS A 487 8.79 -10.19 8.00
C CYS A 487 8.39 -10.47 9.45
N SER A 488 9.12 -11.36 10.13
CA SER A 488 8.97 -11.60 11.57
C SER A 488 9.39 -10.38 12.40
N ALA A 489 8.88 -10.30 13.64
CA ALA A 489 9.12 -9.19 14.58
C ALA A 489 10.58 -9.02 15.03
N ASP A 490 11.47 -9.95 14.71
CA ASP A 490 12.91 -9.81 14.90
C ASP A 490 13.62 -9.06 13.75
N GLY A 491 12.87 -8.64 12.72
CA GLY A 491 13.37 -7.92 11.56
C GLY A 491 14.09 -8.78 10.52
N ASN A 492 14.25 -10.10 10.75
CA ASN A 492 15.05 -10.97 9.90
C ASN A 492 14.41 -12.33 9.55
N GLY A 493 13.36 -12.74 10.27
CA GLY A 493 12.68 -14.01 10.04
C GLY A 493 11.91 -14.08 8.72
N ASN A 494 10.98 -15.02 8.63
CA ASN A 494 10.24 -15.30 7.41
C ASN A 494 9.44 -14.09 6.92
N PHE A 495 9.26 -13.99 5.62
CA PHE A 495 8.34 -13.04 5.00
C PHE A 495 6.91 -13.59 5.03
N ASP A 496 5.94 -12.72 5.31
CA ASP A 496 4.51 -12.99 5.09
C ASP A 496 3.88 -11.79 4.37
N THR A 497 4.16 -11.71 3.06
CA THR A 497 3.68 -10.60 2.20
C THR A 497 2.17 -10.59 2.05
N ALA A 498 1.50 -11.74 2.14
CA ALA A 498 0.06 -11.77 2.01
C ALA A 498 -0.64 -11.25 3.26
N ASN A 499 -0.12 -11.57 4.45
CA ASN A 499 -0.65 -10.96 5.67
C ASN A 499 -0.32 -9.46 5.71
N ALA A 500 0.84 -9.04 5.18
CA ALA A 500 1.13 -7.61 4.98
C ALA A 500 0.07 -6.94 4.08
N ASP A 501 -0.29 -7.55 2.94
CA ASP A 501 -1.35 -7.04 2.07
C ASP A 501 -2.71 -6.97 2.79
N THR A 502 -3.03 -7.94 3.65
CA THR A 502 -4.24 -7.92 4.49
C THR A 502 -4.24 -6.77 5.49
N TRP A 503 -3.08 -6.48 6.09
CA TRP A 503 -2.90 -5.30 6.94
C TRP A 503 -3.07 -4.00 6.16
N ILE A 504 -2.42 -3.86 5.01
CA ILE A 504 -2.54 -2.68 4.15
C ILE A 504 -4.00 -2.44 3.75
N LYS A 505 -4.72 -3.47 3.29
CA LYS A 505 -6.17 -3.37 2.96
C LYS A 505 -7.01 -2.88 4.14
N LEU A 506 -6.70 -3.33 5.35
CA LEU A 506 -7.38 -2.84 6.55
C LEU A 506 -7.11 -1.34 6.74
N PHE A 507 -5.85 -0.91 6.64
CA PHE A 507 -5.47 0.49 6.81
C PHE A 507 -6.04 1.39 5.72
N ASP A 508 -6.09 0.94 4.47
CA ASP A 508 -6.74 1.65 3.36
C ASP A 508 -8.23 1.89 3.65
N SER A 509 -8.93 0.89 4.19
CA SER A 509 -10.35 1.03 4.55
C SER A 509 -10.62 2.04 5.67
N MET A 510 -9.59 2.44 6.41
CA MET A 510 -9.67 3.39 7.53
C MET A 510 -8.86 4.67 7.28
N ASN A 511 -8.34 4.88 6.06
CA ASN A 511 -7.39 5.95 5.74
C ASN A 511 -6.23 6.08 6.76
N THR A 512 -5.76 4.94 7.26
CA THR A 512 -4.67 4.88 8.23
C THR A 512 -3.35 4.93 7.48
N SER A 513 -2.52 5.91 7.81
CA SER A 513 -1.20 6.07 7.23
C SER A 513 -0.22 5.06 7.81
N TYR A 514 0.82 4.69 7.05
CA TYR A 514 1.79 3.68 7.46
C TYR A 514 3.20 3.95 6.94
N THR A 515 4.21 3.47 7.67
CA THR A 515 5.63 3.57 7.29
C THR A 515 6.32 2.23 7.43
N CYS A 516 6.95 1.75 6.36
CA CYS A 516 7.62 0.45 6.37
C CYS A 516 9.00 0.51 7.08
N TRP A 517 9.46 -0.59 7.66
CA TRP A 517 10.80 -0.79 8.23
C TRP A 517 11.59 -1.81 7.39
N SER A 518 12.80 -1.54 6.89
CA SER A 518 13.52 -0.25 6.87
C SER A 518 14.44 -0.05 5.66
N LEU A 519 14.70 1.23 5.37
CA LEU A 519 15.71 1.69 4.44
C LEU A 519 17.11 1.43 5.01
N SER A 520 17.62 0.24 4.72
CA SER A 520 18.99 -0.15 4.95
C SER A 520 19.42 -1.23 3.94
N ASN A 521 20.70 -1.60 4.00
CA ASN A 521 21.26 -2.76 3.31
C ASN A 521 21.81 -3.79 4.31
N LYS A 522 21.27 -3.80 5.53
CA LYS A 522 21.64 -4.82 6.52
C LYS A 522 21.25 -6.18 5.94
N SER A 523 22.00 -7.22 6.28
CA SER A 523 21.69 -8.57 5.80
C SER A 523 20.51 -9.16 6.58
N GLU A 524 19.34 -8.53 6.45
CA GLU A 524 18.12 -8.93 7.13
C GLU A 524 16.87 -8.77 6.27
N ALA A 525 15.81 -9.53 6.59
CA ALA A 525 14.55 -9.53 5.86
C ALA A 525 13.91 -8.14 5.73
N ALA A 526 13.92 -7.33 6.79
CA ALA A 526 13.32 -5.99 6.78
C ALA A 526 14.01 -4.99 5.84
N SER A 527 15.24 -5.25 5.41
CA SER A 527 15.99 -4.30 4.58
C SER A 527 15.36 -4.11 3.21
N TYR A 528 15.27 -2.85 2.75
CA TYR A 528 14.80 -2.54 1.41
C TYR A 528 15.81 -2.90 0.32
N LEU A 529 17.09 -2.84 0.65
CA LEU A 529 18.20 -3.02 -0.28
C LEU A 529 18.94 -4.31 0.04
N LYS A 530 19.44 -5.00 -1.00
CA LYS A 530 20.33 -6.15 -0.80
C LYS A 530 21.61 -5.69 -0.10
N SER A 531 22.20 -6.57 0.69
CA SER A 531 23.50 -6.31 1.33
C SER A 531 24.63 -6.01 0.34
N SER A 532 24.50 -6.42 -0.91
CA SER A 532 25.42 -6.10 -2.01
C SER A 532 25.25 -4.69 -2.59
N CYS A 533 24.17 -3.97 -2.25
CA CYS A 533 23.94 -2.62 -2.75
C CYS A 533 24.93 -1.65 -2.11
N THR A 534 25.69 -0.94 -2.96
CA THR A 534 26.70 0.04 -2.55
C THR A 534 26.24 1.49 -2.73
N LYS A 535 25.08 1.72 -3.36
CA LYS A 535 24.52 3.06 -3.60
C LYS A 535 23.92 3.62 -2.31
N THR A 536 24.34 4.81 -1.91
CA THR A 536 23.88 5.43 -0.66
C THR A 536 23.03 6.69 -0.86
N THR A 537 22.96 7.22 -2.08
CA THR A 537 22.33 8.52 -2.39
C THR A 537 21.19 8.38 -3.41
N GLY A 538 20.47 7.25 -3.38
CA GLY A 538 19.43 6.92 -4.36
C GLY A 538 19.95 6.26 -5.64
N GLY A 539 19.13 6.32 -6.69
CA GLY A 539 19.43 5.72 -8.00
C GLY A 539 19.30 4.20 -8.02
N TYR A 540 18.42 3.65 -7.17
CA TYR A 540 18.20 2.22 -7.04
C TYR A 540 17.50 1.65 -8.28
N VAL A 541 17.95 0.47 -8.70
CA VAL A 541 17.34 -0.34 -9.75
C VAL A 541 17.03 -1.73 -9.20
N GLU A 542 16.24 -2.53 -9.91
CA GLU A 542 15.80 -3.86 -9.47
C GLU A 542 16.91 -4.76 -8.87
N PRO A 543 18.13 -4.86 -9.45
CA PRO A 543 19.22 -5.62 -8.84
C PRO A 543 19.63 -5.18 -7.43
N ASP A 544 19.42 -3.91 -7.08
CA ASP A 544 19.78 -3.35 -5.77
C ASP A 544 18.78 -3.73 -4.67
N LEU A 545 17.56 -4.11 -5.04
CA LEU A 545 16.43 -4.28 -4.11
C LEU A 545 16.40 -5.66 -3.45
N ALA A 546 16.10 -5.67 -2.16
CA ALA A 546 15.67 -6.86 -1.44
C ALA A 546 14.14 -7.01 -1.50
N THR A 547 13.62 -8.15 -1.02
CA THR A 547 12.20 -8.51 -1.06
C THR A 547 11.29 -7.41 -0.49
N THR A 548 11.65 -6.83 0.66
CA THR A 548 10.87 -5.75 1.29
C THR A 548 10.80 -4.50 0.41
N GLY A 549 11.92 -4.12 -0.24
CA GLY A 549 11.94 -2.98 -1.16
C GLY A 549 11.05 -3.22 -2.38
N ILE A 550 11.08 -4.42 -2.94
CA ILE A 550 10.22 -4.82 -4.08
C ILE A 550 8.74 -4.74 -3.69
N TRP A 551 8.37 -5.32 -2.54
CA TRP A 551 6.99 -5.28 -2.05
C TRP A 551 6.54 -3.84 -1.82
N LEU A 552 7.36 -3.00 -1.18
CA LEU A 552 7.04 -1.61 -0.91
C LEU A 552 6.75 -0.83 -2.20
N ILE A 553 7.63 -0.93 -3.21
CA ILE A 553 7.42 -0.26 -4.51
C ILE A 553 6.12 -0.75 -5.15
N ASN A 554 5.92 -2.07 -5.20
CA ASN A 554 4.73 -2.64 -5.81
C ASN A 554 3.44 -2.13 -5.16
N THR A 555 3.42 -2.07 -3.84
CA THR A 555 2.26 -1.59 -3.07
C THR A 555 2.06 -0.09 -3.27
N TYR A 556 3.09 0.74 -3.07
CA TYR A 556 2.93 2.19 -3.02
C TYR A 556 2.66 2.79 -4.40
N ARG A 557 3.31 2.26 -5.44
CA ARG A 557 3.04 2.64 -6.82
C ARG A 557 1.65 2.23 -7.28
N ALA A 558 1.12 1.10 -6.82
CA ALA A 558 -0.26 0.71 -7.13
C ALA A 558 -1.28 1.70 -6.55
N HIS A 559 -1.06 2.18 -5.32
CA HIS A 559 -1.87 3.25 -4.75
C HIS A 559 -1.72 4.57 -5.51
N GLN A 560 -0.48 4.94 -5.89
CA GLN A 560 -0.22 6.16 -6.66
C GLN A 560 -0.92 6.14 -8.03
N ASP A 561 -0.87 5.01 -8.73
CA ASP A 561 -1.55 4.81 -10.01
C ASP A 561 -3.08 5.04 -9.86
N VAL A 562 -3.70 4.51 -8.79
CA VAL A 562 -5.12 4.74 -8.50
C VAL A 562 -5.44 6.22 -8.23
N GLU A 563 -4.60 6.90 -7.44
CA GLU A 563 -4.77 8.33 -7.12
C GLU A 563 -4.63 9.23 -8.36
N ASP A 564 -3.67 8.93 -9.23
CA ASP A 564 -3.42 9.69 -10.46
C ASP A 564 -4.38 9.27 -11.59
N GLY A 565 -5.19 8.23 -11.40
CA GLY A 565 -6.06 7.66 -12.43
C GLY A 565 -5.29 7.07 -13.62
N THR A 566 -4.10 6.51 -13.35
CA THR A 566 -3.19 5.91 -14.33
C THR A 566 -3.02 4.41 -14.08
N ASP A 567 -2.51 3.67 -15.08
CA ASP A 567 -2.09 2.27 -14.94
C ASP A 567 -0.68 2.17 -15.54
N THR A 568 0.34 2.34 -14.69
CA THR A 568 1.76 2.34 -15.05
C THR A 568 2.43 1.00 -14.77
N GLY A 569 1.68 -0.01 -14.31
CA GLY A 569 2.14 -1.39 -14.08
C GLY A 569 2.56 -2.14 -15.35
N VAL A 570 2.58 -1.48 -16.50
CA VAL A 570 3.01 -2.01 -17.80
C VAL A 570 4.11 -1.11 -18.37
N THR A 571 5.17 -1.75 -18.87
CA THR A 571 6.26 -1.11 -19.62
C THR A 571 5.70 -0.15 -20.67
N PRO A 572 6.28 1.04 -20.90
CA PRO A 572 5.77 2.00 -21.87
C PRO A 572 5.58 1.33 -23.24
N LYS A 573 4.42 1.56 -23.86
CA LYS A 573 4.20 1.19 -25.26
C LYS A 573 5.26 1.91 -26.11
N PRO A 574 6.02 1.24 -26.99
CA PRO A 574 6.86 1.91 -27.96
C PRO A 574 6.03 2.96 -28.71
N GLY A 575 6.56 4.18 -28.81
CA GLY A 575 5.88 5.30 -29.43
C GLY A 575 5.30 4.94 -30.80
N VAL A 576 4.08 5.40 -31.06
CA VAL A 576 3.41 5.18 -32.35
C VAL A 576 4.23 5.89 -33.43
N SER A 577 4.96 5.10 -34.23
CA SER A 577 5.53 5.57 -35.50
C SER A 577 4.39 6.04 -36.39
N ALA A 578 4.64 7.13 -37.12
CA ALA A 578 3.70 7.92 -37.89
C ALA A 578 2.66 7.10 -38.68
N ASP A 579 1.43 7.60 -38.63
CA ASP A 579 0.24 7.15 -39.34
C ASP A 579 0.45 7.14 -40.88
N PRO A 580 0.39 5.98 -41.56
CA PRO A 580 0.36 5.92 -43.01
C PRO A 580 -1.10 5.99 -43.48
N SER A 581 -1.76 7.13 -43.29
CA SER A 581 -3.11 7.37 -43.82
C SER A 581 -3.27 8.73 -44.51
N ALA A 582 -2.28 9.12 -45.31
CA ALA A 582 -2.53 10.06 -46.41
C ALA A 582 -3.19 9.31 -47.57
N SER A 583 -4.52 9.33 -47.59
CA SER A 583 -5.35 8.77 -48.65
C SER A 583 -5.15 9.52 -49.97
N VAL A 584 -4.86 8.73 -51.01
CA VAL A 584 -4.74 9.15 -52.40
C VAL A 584 -6.10 9.64 -52.91
N LEU A 585 -6.16 10.89 -53.37
CA LEU A 585 -7.25 11.40 -54.20
C LEU A 585 -6.91 11.23 -55.69
N PRO A 586 -7.90 10.89 -56.54
CA PRO A 586 -7.66 10.49 -57.92
C PRO A 586 -7.41 11.67 -58.87
N ASP A 587 -6.68 11.33 -59.92
CA ASP A 587 -6.09 12.18 -60.95
C ASP A 587 -7.10 12.60 -62.04
N GLN A 588 -6.73 13.68 -62.75
CA GLN A 588 -7.13 14.15 -64.10
C GLN A 588 -7.74 15.58 -64.16
N PRO A 589 -7.50 16.35 -65.25
CA PRO A 589 -6.29 16.44 -66.09
C PRO A 589 -5.91 17.88 -66.47
N GLY A 590 -4.68 18.09 -66.99
CA GLY A 590 -4.45 19.16 -67.99
C GLY A 590 -3.27 20.10 -67.73
N ARG A 591 -2.15 19.76 -68.38
CA ARG A 591 -0.98 20.60 -68.72
C ARG A 591 -1.30 22.04 -69.12
N SER A 592 -0.49 22.99 -68.64
CA SER A 592 0.47 23.85 -69.38
C SER A 592 0.82 25.05 -68.47
N LYS A 593 2.02 25.61 -68.34
CA LYS A 593 3.23 25.70 -69.16
C LYS A 593 4.44 25.94 -68.23
N ASP A 594 5.60 25.37 -68.55
CA ASP A 594 6.93 25.96 -68.26
C ASP A 594 7.15 27.21 -69.16
N PRO A 595 8.15 28.11 -68.98
CA PRO A 595 9.46 27.83 -68.36
C PRO A 595 10.17 28.97 -67.55
N ALA A 596 11.20 28.54 -66.83
CA ALA A 596 12.55 29.12 -66.68
C ALA A 596 12.75 30.58 -66.22
N SER A 597 13.62 30.81 -65.21
CA SER A 597 15.08 30.95 -65.41
C SER A 597 15.79 31.71 -64.27
N SER A 598 16.99 31.19 -63.89
CA SER A 598 18.22 31.93 -63.54
C SER A 598 18.25 32.81 -62.25
N ALA A 599 19.35 33.00 -61.51
CA ALA A 599 20.78 32.69 -61.63
C ALA A 599 21.45 32.73 -60.23
N ALA A 600 22.67 32.18 -60.13
CA ALA A 600 23.51 32.07 -58.93
C ALA A 600 24.45 33.31 -58.72
N PRO A 601 25.64 33.21 -58.08
CA PRO A 601 25.95 33.39 -56.65
C PRO A 601 27.03 34.48 -56.36
N GLY A 602 27.36 34.78 -55.08
CA GLY A 602 28.64 35.44 -54.73
C GLY A 602 28.71 36.27 -53.44
N GLN A 603 29.61 35.87 -52.52
CA GLN A 603 30.33 36.71 -51.53
C GLN A 603 31.38 37.62 -52.24
N PRO A 604 32.15 38.59 -51.63
CA PRO A 604 32.62 38.69 -50.21
C PRO A 604 32.79 40.12 -49.57
N ASP A 605 33.21 40.12 -48.29
CA ASP A 605 34.07 41.03 -47.48
C ASP A 605 33.85 42.57 -47.26
N HIS A 606 33.73 42.93 -45.95
CA HIS A 606 34.24 44.05 -45.07
C HIS A 606 34.79 45.40 -45.64
N PRO A 607 34.96 46.55 -44.88
CA PRO A 607 35.29 46.69 -43.43
C PRO A 607 34.79 47.98 -42.64
N GLN A 608 35.22 48.09 -41.35
CA GLN A 608 35.59 49.29 -40.53
C GLN A 608 34.83 49.64 -39.20
N ASN A 609 35.37 49.14 -38.07
CA ASN A 609 35.96 49.78 -36.84
C ASN A 609 35.67 51.26 -36.45
N PRO A 610 35.94 51.76 -35.19
CA PRO A 610 37.02 51.31 -34.25
C PRO A 610 36.83 51.38 -32.69
N SER A 611 37.77 50.70 -31.98
CA SER A 611 38.51 51.04 -30.71
C SER A 611 37.76 51.27 -29.38
N GLY A 612 38.23 50.90 -28.18
CA GLY A 612 39.49 50.34 -27.60
C GLY A 612 39.17 49.83 -26.18
N SER A 613 40.02 49.28 -25.30
CA SER A 613 41.47 49.18 -25.16
C SER A 613 41.83 48.18 -24.04
N ALA A 614 42.83 47.33 -24.30
CA ALA A 614 43.92 46.88 -23.40
C ALA A 614 43.70 45.90 -22.21
N SER A 615 44.34 44.73 -22.34
CA SER A 615 44.77 43.72 -21.33
C SER A 615 46.11 44.11 -20.65
N PRO A 616 46.88 43.26 -19.90
CA PRO A 616 46.67 41.85 -19.48
C PRO A 616 47.14 41.49 -18.03
N GLY A 617 46.89 40.25 -17.59
CA GLY A 617 47.63 39.63 -16.47
C GLY A 617 47.08 38.29 -15.97
N GLN A 618 47.55 37.19 -16.56
CA GLN A 618 47.64 35.84 -15.96
C GLN A 618 49.06 35.69 -15.31
N PRO A 619 49.48 34.61 -14.58
CA PRO A 619 48.91 33.25 -14.47
C PRO A 619 48.98 32.55 -13.06
N ASP A 620 48.40 31.35 -13.02
CA ASP A 620 48.73 30.09 -12.30
C ASP A 620 48.77 29.92 -10.75
N HIS A 621 48.03 28.89 -10.31
CA HIS A 621 48.14 27.87 -9.24
C HIS A 621 49.45 27.75 -8.40
N PRO A 622 49.53 26.93 -7.29
CA PRO A 622 48.59 25.92 -6.76
C PRO A 622 48.38 25.90 -5.22
N GLN A 623 47.25 25.34 -4.75
CA GLN A 623 47.17 24.30 -3.71
C GLN A 623 45.74 23.75 -3.61
#